data_AF-A0A9D1QAV1-F1
#
_entry.id   AF-A0A9D1QAV1-F1
#
_cell.length_a   1.000
_cell.length_b   1.000
_cell.length_c   1.000
_cell.angle_alpha   90.00
_cell.angle_beta   90.00
_cell.angle_gamma   90.00
#
_symmetry.space_group_name_H-M   'P 1'
#
loop_
_entity.id
_entity.type
_entity.pdbx_description
1 polymer ?
#
loop_
_entity_poly.entity_id
_entity_poly.type
_entity_poly.pdbx_seq_one_letter_code
_entity_poly.pdbx_strand_id
1 'polypeptide(L)'
;MQEHTTIAAIATPPGQGGIAVVRLSGPESYAVAAQVFRPMDSRKRVADAKGYTALYGQFADGAELFDDGIALFFRAPHSYTGEDAVELSCHGGDAVARRLVEACLAAGAVPAGPGEYTRRALLNGKLSLTQAEAVMDLISAGGRQGAALANAARGGALAQKIAAQQQALTSLQAHLTAWVDFPEEDVPALEGGSLRQTLSGVKAALDELIGNYNAAAVLREGIDCAIVGRPNAGKSTLLNLLAGFDRAIVTPIAGTTRD
;
A
#
# COMPACT_ATOMS: atom_id res chain seq x y z
N MET A 1 -2.22 6.72 18.59
CA MET A 1 -2.57 5.46 19.29
C MET A 1 -1.64 4.40 18.71
N GLN A 2 -0.51 4.09 19.36
CA GLN A 2 0.39 3.05 18.87
C GLN A 2 -0.25 1.70 19.16
N GLU A 3 -0.59 0.95 18.10
CA GLU A 3 -0.91 -0.47 18.24
C GLU A 3 0.40 -1.19 18.59
N HIS A 4 0.60 -1.48 19.88
CA HIS A 4 1.83 -2.09 20.41
C HIS A 4 2.05 -3.55 20.01
N THR A 5 1.28 -4.10 19.08
CA THR A 5 1.34 -5.50 18.67
C THR A 5 2.23 -5.68 17.45
N THR A 6 2.95 -6.80 17.39
CA THR A 6 3.66 -7.23 16.19
C THR A 6 2.73 -8.05 15.31
N ILE A 7 2.54 -7.64 14.06
CA ILE A 7 1.66 -8.31 13.10
C ILE A 7 2.44 -9.19 12.14
N ALA A 8 1.83 -10.30 11.71
CA ALA A 8 2.36 -11.24 10.73
C ALA A 8 1.32 -11.57 9.65
N ALA A 9 1.75 -11.64 8.38
CA ALA A 9 0.97 -12.15 7.26
C ALA A 9 1.86 -12.51 6.06
N ILE A 10 1.31 -13.32 5.15
CA ILE A 10 1.92 -13.60 3.84
C ILE A 10 1.80 -12.34 2.97
N ALA A 11 2.91 -11.88 2.40
CA ALA A 11 3.00 -10.67 1.57
C ALA A 11 3.02 -10.97 0.06
N THR A 12 3.15 -12.23 -0.32
CA THR A 12 3.10 -12.71 -1.72
C THR A 12 1.71 -13.25 -2.09
N PRO A 13 1.34 -13.25 -3.38
CA PRO A 13 0.09 -13.88 -3.84
C PRO A 13 0.01 -15.36 -3.43
N PRO A 14 -1.21 -15.90 -3.20
CA PRO A 14 -1.40 -17.32 -2.92
C PRO A 14 -1.04 -18.19 -4.14
N GLY A 15 -0.64 -19.43 -3.88
CA GLY A 15 -0.32 -20.42 -4.92
C GLY A 15 1.16 -20.80 -4.95
N GLN A 16 1.56 -21.52 -6.01
CA GLN A 16 2.92 -22.03 -6.15
C GLN A 16 3.82 -21.00 -6.83
N GLY A 17 4.96 -20.71 -6.19
CA GLY A 17 6.00 -19.84 -6.73
C GLY A 17 7.39 -20.27 -6.28
N GLY A 18 8.42 -19.58 -6.78
CA GLY A 18 9.81 -19.83 -6.36
C GLY A 18 10.05 -19.46 -4.89
N ILE A 19 9.38 -18.42 -4.40
CA ILE A 19 9.47 -17.93 -3.01
C ILE A 19 8.09 -17.48 -2.50
N ALA A 20 7.92 -17.54 -1.19
CA ALA A 20 6.84 -16.87 -0.46
C ALA A 20 7.44 -16.00 0.65
N VAL A 21 6.86 -14.83 0.88
CA VAL A 21 7.35 -13.88 1.89
C VAL A 21 6.33 -13.76 3.01
N VAL A 22 6.76 -14.01 4.25
CA VAL A 22 6.02 -13.68 5.47
C VAL A 22 6.61 -12.41 6.07
N ARG A 23 5.78 -11.40 6.32
CA ARG A 23 6.22 -10.09 6.82
C ARG A 23 5.81 -9.90 8.27
N LEU A 24 6.76 -9.51 9.11
CA LEU A 24 6.57 -9.03 10.48
C LEU A 24 6.67 -7.50 10.53
N SER A 25 5.82 -6.84 11.31
CA SER A 25 5.92 -5.40 11.61
C SER A 25 5.45 -5.10 13.03
N GLY A 26 6.21 -4.31 13.77
CA GLY A 26 5.90 -3.94 15.15
C GLY A 26 7.09 -4.13 16.09
N PRO A 27 6.94 -3.75 17.37
CA PRO A 27 8.05 -3.63 18.33
C PRO A 27 8.78 -4.96 18.61
N GLU A 28 8.07 -6.08 18.56
CA GLU A 28 8.61 -7.42 18.82
C GLU A 28 9.05 -8.15 17.54
N SER A 29 9.11 -7.49 16.37
CA SER A 29 9.43 -8.16 15.09
C SER A 29 10.74 -8.94 15.13
N TYR A 30 11.77 -8.38 15.77
CA TYR A 30 13.06 -9.04 15.92
C TYR A 30 13.02 -10.19 16.94
N ALA A 31 12.24 -10.05 18.02
CA ALA A 31 12.09 -11.09 19.04
C ALA A 31 11.34 -12.30 18.48
N VAL A 32 10.26 -12.07 17.73
CA VAL A 32 9.52 -13.11 16.98
C VAL A 32 10.44 -13.77 15.97
N ALA A 33 11.12 -12.99 15.12
CA ALA A 33 12.05 -13.52 14.13
C ALA A 33 13.19 -14.35 14.78
N ALA A 34 13.70 -13.93 15.93
CA ALA A 34 14.73 -14.66 16.67
C ALA A 34 14.24 -16.01 17.21
N GLN A 35 12.94 -16.23 17.37
CA GLN A 35 12.40 -17.53 17.78
C GLN A 35 12.20 -18.47 16.59
N VAL A 36 11.80 -17.94 15.43
CA VAL A 36 11.42 -18.74 14.24
C VAL A 36 12.53 -18.87 13.19
N PHE A 37 13.66 -18.16 13.33
CA PHE A 37 14.76 -18.19 12.36
C PHE A 37 16.11 -18.45 13.04
N ARG A 38 16.92 -19.30 12.41
CA ARG A 38 18.27 -19.68 12.85
C ARG A 38 19.26 -19.32 11.74
N PRO A 39 20.09 -18.26 11.91
CA PRO A 39 21.14 -17.95 10.94
C PRO A 39 22.10 -19.13 10.75
N MET A 40 22.50 -19.41 9.50
CA MET A 40 23.43 -20.50 9.20
C MET A 40 24.85 -20.22 9.75
N ASP A 41 25.25 -18.95 9.78
CA ASP A 41 26.49 -18.52 10.45
C ASP A 41 26.22 -18.31 11.95
N SER A 42 26.75 -19.22 12.78
CA SER A 42 26.57 -19.23 14.24
C SER A 42 27.07 -17.97 14.95
N ARG A 43 27.90 -17.14 14.29
CA ARG A 43 28.36 -15.86 14.83
C ARG A 43 27.32 -14.74 14.66
N LYS A 44 26.32 -14.94 13.82
CA LYS A 44 25.27 -13.96 13.54
C LYS A 44 24.05 -14.25 14.39
N ARG A 45 23.48 -13.20 14.97
CA ARG A 45 22.24 -13.26 15.75
C ARG A 45 21.21 -12.31 15.17
N VAL A 46 19.95 -12.72 15.21
CA VAL A 46 18.82 -11.88 14.74
C VAL A 46 18.78 -10.56 15.49
N ALA A 47 18.95 -10.57 16.82
CA ALA A 47 18.91 -9.38 17.66
C ALA A 47 19.94 -8.31 17.25
N ASP A 48 21.09 -8.73 16.70
CA ASP A 48 22.18 -7.83 16.31
C ASP A 48 22.08 -7.37 14.84
N ALA A 49 21.09 -7.88 14.08
CA ALA A 49 20.96 -7.54 12.68
C ALA A 49 20.64 -6.04 12.51
N LYS A 50 21.48 -5.36 11.73
CA LYS A 50 21.26 -3.97 11.32
C LYS A 50 20.14 -3.90 10.29
N GLY A 51 19.53 -2.72 10.14
CA GLY A 51 18.58 -2.49 9.06
C GLY A 51 19.22 -2.73 7.69
N TYR A 52 18.41 -3.16 6.72
CA TYR A 52 18.82 -3.52 5.36
C TYR A 52 19.88 -4.63 5.30
N THR A 53 19.85 -5.56 6.27
CA THR A 53 20.73 -6.74 6.29
C THR A 53 19.92 -7.99 5.98
N ALA A 54 20.43 -8.84 5.07
CA ALA A 54 19.89 -10.16 4.81
C ALA A 54 20.75 -11.23 5.48
N LEU A 55 20.10 -12.22 6.09
CA LEU A 55 20.74 -13.41 6.65
C LEU A 55 20.16 -14.66 5.98
N TYR A 56 21.04 -15.57 5.56
CA TYR A 56 20.66 -16.93 5.17
C TYR A 56 20.63 -17.83 6.40
N GLY A 57 19.65 -18.73 6.47
CA GLY A 57 19.44 -19.60 7.61
C GLY A 57 18.26 -20.54 7.41
N GLN A 58 17.77 -21.09 8.52
CA GLN A 58 16.70 -22.07 8.54
C GLN A 58 15.54 -21.57 9.40
N PHE A 59 14.32 -21.84 8.96
CA PHE A 59 13.10 -21.58 9.71
C PHE A 59 12.81 -22.75 10.65
N ALA A 60 12.32 -22.40 11.83
CA ALA A 60 12.05 -23.31 12.93
C ALA A 60 10.64 -23.10 13.46
N ASP A 61 9.99 -24.21 13.79
CA ASP A 61 8.75 -24.25 14.56
C ASP A 61 9.04 -25.01 15.87
N GLY A 62 9.25 -24.24 16.95
CA GLY A 62 9.81 -24.76 18.19
C GLY A 62 11.22 -25.32 17.99
N ALA A 63 11.35 -26.65 18.09
CA ALA A 63 12.62 -27.36 17.93
C ALA A 63 12.81 -27.96 16.53
N GLU A 64 11.77 -28.00 15.70
CA GLU A 64 11.82 -28.61 14.37
C GLU A 64 12.23 -27.57 13.32
N LEU A 65 13.30 -27.85 12.58
CA LEU A 65 13.67 -27.08 11.40
C LEU A 65 12.89 -27.62 10.21
N PHE A 66 12.29 -26.73 9.41
CA PHE A 66 11.38 -27.17 8.36
C PHE A 66 11.65 -26.56 6.98
N ASP A 67 12.41 -25.46 6.88
CA ASP A 67 12.75 -24.87 5.60
C ASP A 67 14.02 -24.02 5.66
N ASP A 68 14.73 -23.90 4.54
CA ASP A 68 15.85 -22.98 4.36
C ASP A 68 15.35 -21.69 3.71
N GLY A 69 15.89 -20.54 4.12
CA GLY A 69 15.47 -19.27 3.55
C GLY A 69 16.29 -18.06 3.98
N ILE A 70 15.72 -16.88 3.72
CA ILE A 70 16.36 -15.59 3.93
C ILE A 70 15.49 -14.73 4.84
N ALA A 71 16.10 -14.17 5.90
CA ALA A 71 15.49 -13.12 6.70
C ALA A 71 16.11 -11.76 6.36
N LEU A 72 15.27 -10.80 5.94
CA LEU A 72 15.65 -9.41 5.66
C LEU A 72 15.14 -8.50 6.79
N PHE A 73 16.05 -7.75 7.38
CA PHE A 73 15.81 -6.99 8.60
C PHE A 73 15.68 -5.48 8.33
N PHE A 74 14.70 -4.82 8.93
CA PHE A 74 14.50 -3.38 8.87
C PHE A 74 14.34 -2.81 10.28
N ARG A 75 15.09 -1.74 10.58
CA ARG A 75 14.97 -1.00 11.85
C ARG A 75 14.11 0.24 11.67
N ALA A 76 13.27 0.55 12.65
CA ALA A 76 12.58 1.82 12.74
C ALA A 76 13.58 2.99 12.70
N PRO A 77 13.25 4.13 12.05
CA PRO A 77 12.05 4.40 11.26
C PRO A 77 12.17 4.00 9.77
N HIS A 78 13.19 3.20 9.42
CA HIS A 78 13.60 2.91 8.05
C HIS A 78 13.01 1.59 7.53
N SER A 79 11.69 1.48 7.60
CA SER A 79 10.89 0.38 7.02
C SER A 79 9.66 0.94 6.30
N TYR A 80 8.87 0.05 5.67
CA TYR A 80 7.62 0.43 5.01
C TYR A 80 6.60 1.04 6.00
N THR A 81 6.39 0.39 7.13
CA THR A 81 5.47 0.84 8.19
C THR A 81 6.07 1.94 9.06
N GLY A 82 7.39 2.12 9.06
CA GLY A 82 8.11 2.99 9.99
C GLY A 82 8.44 2.30 11.32
N GLU A 83 8.06 1.04 11.50
CA GLU A 83 8.35 0.22 12.69
C GLU A 83 9.57 -0.68 12.44
N ASP A 84 10.03 -1.39 13.47
CA ASP A 84 10.87 -2.57 13.26
C ASP A 84 10.07 -3.59 12.44
N ALA A 85 10.73 -4.17 11.42
CA ALA A 85 10.09 -5.12 10.52
C ALA A 85 11.09 -6.19 10.07
N VAL A 86 10.58 -7.38 9.76
CA VAL A 86 11.37 -8.50 9.23
C VAL A 86 10.59 -9.17 8.10
N GLU A 87 11.25 -9.41 6.98
CA GLU A 87 10.69 -10.20 5.87
C GLU A 87 11.38 -11.56 5.83
N LEU A 88 10.58 -12.62 5.95
CA LEU A 88 11.02 -14.01 5.99
C LEU A 88 10.65 -14.67 4.65
N SER A 89 11.65 -14.84 3.79
CA SER A 89 11.50 -15.46 2.47
C SER A 89 11.77 -16.95 2.58
N CYS A 90 10.72 -17.75 2.41
CA CYS A 90 10.72 -19.21 2.39
C CYS A 90 10.44 -19.74 0.98
N HIS A 91 10.54 -21.05 0.77
CA HIS A 91 10.13 -21.66 -0.50
C HIS A 91 8.63 -21.42 -0.76
N GLY A 92 8.27 -21.12 -2.00
CA GLY A 92 6.94 -20.63 -2.38
C GLY A 92 5.82 -21.67 -2.42
N GLY A 93 5.80 -22.61 -1.48
CA GLY A 93 4.68 -23.54 -1.27
C GLY A 93 3.73 -23.02 -0.19
N ASP A 94 2.42 -23.07 -0.45
CA ASP A 94 1.37 -22.60 0.48
C ASP A 94 1.51 -23.24 1.88
N ALA A 95 1.89 -24.51 1.96
CA ALA A 95 2.07 -25.22 3.23
C ALA A 95 3.24 -24.64 4.05
N VAL A 96 4.36 -24.33 3.40
CA VAL A 96 5.56 -23.77 4.07
C VAL A 96 5.28 -22.35 4.55
N ALA A 97 4.68 -21.51 3.70
CA ALA A 97 4.33 -20.14 4.05
C ALA A 97 3.32 -20.07 5.21
N ARG A 98 2.29 -20.93 5.21
CA ARG A 98 1.32 -21.02 6.31
C ARG A 98 1.96 -21.50 7.60
N ARG A 99 2.79 -22.55 7.55
CA ARG A 99 3.54 -23.04 8.70
C ARG A 99 4.43 -21.94 9.30
N LEU A 100 5.08 -21.14 8.46
CA LEU A 100 5.90 -20.01 8.91
C LEU A 100 5.07 -18.90 9.58
N VAL A 101 3.88 -18.59 9.08
CA VAL A 101 2.94 -17.68 9.76
C VAL A 101 2.53 -18.26 11.11
N GLU A 102 2.13 -19.53 11.17
CA GLU A 102 1.74 -20.21 12.42
C GLU A 102 2.86 -20.16 13.46
N ALA A 103 4.11 -20.42 13.06
CA ALA A 103 5.28 -20.29 13.92
C ALA A 103 5.47 -18.85 14.43
N CYS A 104 5.28 -17.84 13.58
CA CYS A 104 5.34 -16.43 13.99
C CYS A 104 4.26 -16.07 15.02
N LEU A 105 3.04 -16.57 14.81
CA LEU A 105 1.92 -16.35 15.74
C LEU A 105 2.18 -17.03 17.09
N ALA A 106 2.67 -18.27 17.07
CA ALA A 106 3.07 -19.00 18.29
C ALA A 106 4.20 -18.29 19.05
N ALA A 107 5.09 -17.60 18.33
CA ALA A 107 6.18 -16.80 18.91
C ALA A 107 5.75 -15.41 19.41
N GLY A 108 4.47 -15.04 19.31
CA GLY A 108 3.90 -13.83 19.89
C GLY A 108 3.45 -12.76 18.88
N ALA A 109 3.51 -13.01 17.57
CA ALA A 109 2.87 -12.14 16.60
C ALA A 109 1.34 -12.34 16.59
N VAL A 110 0.61 -11.38 16.04
CA VAL A 110 -0.83 -11.47 15.77
C VAL A 110 -1.09 -11.41 14.26
N PRO A 111 -2.21 -11.95 13.75
CA PRO A 111 -2.50 -11.86 12.32
C PRO A 111 -2.70 -10.40 11.89
N ALA A 112 -2.07 -10.00 10.78
CA ALA A 112 -2.33 -8.69 10.20
C ALA A 112 -3.73 -8.63 9.58
N GLY A 113 -4.47 -7.56 9.87
CA GLY A 113 -5.74 -7.26 9.22
C GLY A 113 -5.56 -6.76 7.77
N PRO A 114 -6.65 -6.72 6.98
CA PRO A 114 -6.62 -6.17 5.63
C PRO A 114 -6.08 -4.75 5.59
N GLY A 115 -5.06 -4.51 4.76
CA GLY A 115 -4.44 -3.20 4.59
C GLY A 115 -3.68 -2.68 5.82
N GLU A 116 -3.48 -3.49 6.87
CA GLU A 116 -2.94 -3.01 8.14
C GLU A 116 -1.52 -2.46 8.03
N TYR A 117 -0.63 -3.08 7.24
CA TYR A 117 0.71 -2.52 7.01
C TYR A 117 0.65 -1.11 6.41
N THR A 118 -0.21 -0.90 5.42
CA THR A 118 -0.40 0.42 4.78
C THR A 118 -1.04 1.41 5.76
N ARG A 119 -2.01 0.96 6.57
CA ARG A 119 -2.61 1.76 7.65
C ARG A 119 -1.55 2.22 8.65
N ARG A 120 -0.67 1.33 9.11
CA ARG A 120 0.43 1.67 10.03
C ARG A 120 1.44 2.63 9.40
N ALA A 121 1.78 2.44 8.12
CA ALA A 121 2.62 3.39 7.38
C ALA A 121 2.00 4.81 7.34
N LEU A 122 0.69 4.92 7.11
CA LEU A 122 -0.04 6.19 7.19
C LEU A 122 0.01 6.79 8.60
N LEU A 123 -0.32 6.00 9.63
CA LEU A 123 -0.33 6.45 11.03
C LEU A 123 1.05 6.90 11.54
N ASN A 124 2.12 6.29 11.02
CA ASN A 124 3.51 6.64 11.33
C ASN A 124 4.07 7.75 10.42
N GLY A 125 3.24 8.38 9.59
CA GLY A 125 3.64 9.50 8.72
C GLY A 125 4.57 9.11 7.57
N LYS A 126 4.69 7.82 7.24
CA LYS A 126 5.48 7.34 6.09
C LYS A 126 4.79 7.63 4.76
N LEU A 127 3.47 7.70 4.77
CA LEU A 127 2.60 7.93 3.62
C LEU A 127 1.50 8.92 4.01
N SER A 128 1.07 9.76 3.06
CA SER A 128 -0.23 10.44 3.14
C SER A 128 -1.37 9.50 2.77
N LEU A 129 -2.61 9.86 3.09
CA LEU A 129 -3.79 9.04 2.77
C LEU A 129 -3.88 8.77 1.26
N THR A 130 -3.68 9.80 0.44
CA THR A 130 -3.70 9.66 -1.03
C THR A 130 -2.58 8.75 -1.55
N GLN A 131 -1.44 8.68 -0.86
CA GLN A 131 -0.37 7.75 -1.21
C GLN A 131 -0.69 6.32 -0.77
N ALA A 132 -1.37 6.14 0.36
CA ALA A 132 -1.85 4.85 0.82
C ALA A 132 -2.88 4.26 -0.15
N GLU A 133 -3.81 5.07 -0.65
CA GLU A 133 -4.78 4.68 -1.69
C GLU A 133 -4.09 4.30 -3.00
N ALA A 134 -3.10 5.10 -3.42
CA ALA A 134 -2.33 4.82 -4.62
C ALA A 134 -1.55 3.49 -4.58
N VAL A 135 -1.21 2.98 -3.39
CA VAL A 135 -0.61 1.63 -3.26
C VAL A 135 -1.62 0.56 -3.67
N MET A 136 -2.89 0.69 -3.28
CA MET A 136 -3.94 -0.25 -3.68
C MET A 136 -4.19 -0.19 -5.19
N ASP A 137 -4.28 1.03 -5.74
CA ASP A 137 -4.43 1.24 -7.19
C ASP A 137 -3.29 0.59 -7.98
N LEU A 138 -2.04 0.67 -7.47
CA LEU A 138 -0.88 0.08 -8.14
C LEU A 138 -0.92 -1.45 -8.13
N ILE A 139 -1.34 -2.06 -7.02
CA ILE A 139 -1.46 -3.53 -6.90
C ILE A 139 -2.56 -4.05 -7.83
N SER A 140 -3.67 -3.32 -7.95
CA SER A 140 -4.82 -3.69 -8.78
C SER A 140 -4.67 -3.30 -10.27
N ALA A 141 -3.63 -2.57 -10.65
CA ALA A 141 -3.47 -2.07 -12.01
C ALA A 141 -3.28 -3.21 -13.03
N GLY A 142 -4.33 -3.52 -13.80
CA GLY A 142 -4.31 -4.52 -14.87
C GLY A 142 -3.57 -4.11 -16.15
N GLY A 143 -3.02 -2.89 -16.22
CA GLY A 143 -2.36 -2.35 -17.42
C GLY A 143 -1.33 -1.26 -17.14
N ARG A 144 -0.41 -1.04 -18.10
CA ARG A 144 0.73 -0.11 -17.97
C ARG A 144 0.34 1.33 -17.63
N GLN A 145 -0.80 1.80 -18.12
CA GLN A 145 -1.28 3.17 -17.89
C GLN A 145 -1.83 3.36 -16.47
N GLY A 146 -2.58 2.39 -15.93
CA GLY A 146 -3.04 2.40 -14.53
C GLY A 146 -1.87 2.36 -13.55
N ALA A 147 -0.84 1.55 -13.84
CA ALA A 147 0.38 1.50 -13.02
C ALA A 147 1.17 2.81 -13.05
N ALA A 148 1.22 3.52 -14.20
CA ALA A 148 1.88 4.82 -14.30
C ALA A 148 1.14 5.90 -13.50
N LEU A 149 -0.20 5.92 -13.56
CA LEU A 149 -1.04 6.84 -12.79
C LEU A 149 -0.89 6.59 -11.28
N ALA A 150 -0.97 5.33 -10.85
CA ALA A 150 -0.80 4.94 -9.46
C ALA A 150 0.61 5.28 -8.94
N ASN A 151 1.66 5.13 -9.76
CA ASN A 151 3.00 5.57 -9.41
C ASN A 151 3.12 7.09 -9.26
N ALA A 152 2.47 7.87 -10.13
CA ALA A 152 2.45 9.33 -10.01
C ALA A 152 1.72 9.79 -8.73
N ALA A 153 0.60 9.15 -8.39
CA ALA A 153 -0.13 9.40 -7.15
C ALA A 153 0.68 9.00 -5.90
N ARG A 154 1.36 7.84 -5.95
CA ARG A 154 2.31 7.38 -4.91
C ARG A 154 3.46 8.38 -4.73
N GLY A 155 3.88 9.05 -5.80
CA GLY A 155 4.87 10.13 -5.76
C GLY A 155 4.47 11.34 -4.91
N GLY A 156 3.21 11.42 -4.46
CA GLY A 156 2.75 12.44 -3.50
C GLY A 156 2.40 13.79 -4.13
N ALA A 157 2.37 13.89 -5.46
CA ALA A 157 2.07 15.15 -6.15
C ALA A 157 0.70 15.74 -5.75
N LEU A 158 -0.34 14.89 -5.62
CA LEU A 158 -1.65 15.31 -5.15
C LEU A 158 -1.60 15.79 -3.69
N ALA A 159 -0.94 15.02 -2.82
CA ALA A 159 -0.77 15.38 -1.41
C ALA A 159 -0.07 16.74 -1.25
N GLN A 160 0.99 17.00 -2.04
CA GLN A 160 1.71 18.27 -2.06
C GLN A 160 0.82 19.43 -2.51
N LYS A 161 0.03 19.26 -3.57
CA LYS A 161 -0.91 20.28 -4.06
C LYS A 161 -1.97 20.63 -3.00
N ILE A 162 -2.52 19.62 -2.33
CA ILE A 162 -3.50 19.79 -1.23
C ILE A 162 -2.84 20.47 -0.03
N ALA A 163 -1.65 20.03 0.37
CA ALA A 163 -0.92 20.60 1.50
C ALA A 163 -0.60 22.09 1.29
N ALA A 164 -0.27 22.50 0.06
CA ALA A 164 -0.07 23.91 -0.27
C ALA A 164 -1.34 24.74 -0.07
N GLN A 165 -2.52 24.22 -0.45
CA GLN A 165 -3.80 24.91 -0.21
C GLN A 165 -4.13 24.97 1.28
N GLN A 166 -3.90 23.86 2.00
CA GLN A 166 -4.10 23.81 3.44
C GLN A 166 -3.21 24.83 4.16
N GLN A 167 -1.94 24.94 3.78
CA GLN A 167 -1.01 25.92 4.35
C GLN A 167 -1.49 27.36 4.12
N ALA A 168 -1.97 27.69 2.92
CA ALA A 168 -2.52 29.01 2.64
C ALA A 168 -3.73 29.34 3.53
N LEU A 169 -4.64 28.38 3.71
CA LEU A 169 -5.81 28.54 4.57
C LEU A 169 -5.46 28.61 6.06
N THR A 170 -4.50 27.81 6.53
CA THR A 170 -4.03 27.83 7.93
C THR A 170 -3.35 29.15 8.26
N SER A 171 -2.52 29.69 7.35
CA SER A 171 -1.91 31.00 7.53
C SER A 171 -2.96 32.12 7.62
N LEU A 172 -3.99 32.04 6.78
CA LEU A 172 -5.10 32.99 6.80
C LEU A 172 -5.91 32.89 8.11
N GLN A 173 -6.18 31.66 8.56
CA GLN A 173 -6.84 31.40 9.84
C GLN A 173 -6.03 31.99 11.00
N ALA A 174 -4.71 31.75 11.04
CA ALA A 174 -3.85 32.26 12.09
C ALA A 174 -3.88 33.80 12.19
N HIS A 175 -3.89 34.49 11.05
CA HIS A 175 -3.98 35.95 11.00
C HIS A 175 -5.36 36.44 11.47
N LEU A 176 -6.45 35.81 11.01
CA LEU A 176 -7.80 36.15 11.49
C LEU A 176 -7.94 35.93 13.00
N THR A 177 -7.43 34.81 13.53
CA THR A 177 -7.44 34.52 14.97
C THR A 177 -6.66 35.57 15.75
N ALA A 178 -5.45 35.93 15.31
CA ALA A 178 -4.63 36.95 15.98
C ALA A 178 -5.33 38.33 16.02
N TRP A 179 -5.98 38.71 14.93
CA TRP A 179 -6.72 39.97 14.84
C TRP A 179 -7.96 40.00 15.76
N VAL A 180 -8.63 38.85 15.95
CA VAL A 180 -9.80 38.75 16.86
C VAL A 180 -9.38 38.71 18.33
N ASP A 181 -8.33 37.97 18.66
CA ASP A 181 -7.93 37.71 20.05
C ASP A 181 -7.11 38.86 20.66
N PHE A 182 -6.39 39.63 19.83
CA PHE A 182 -5.50 40.72 20.27
C PHE A 182 -5.84 42.06 19.57
N PRO A 183 -7.04 42.62 19.76
CA PRO A 183 -7.46 43.85 19.09
C PRO A 183 -6.68 45.10 19.55
N GLU A 184 -5.98 45.01 20.69
CA GLU A 184 -5.20 46.12 21.27
C GLU A 184 -3.71 46.06 20.92
N GLU A 185 -3.25 44.94 20.35
CA GLU A 185 -1.95 44.87 19.70
C GLU A 185 -2.07 45.46 18.28
N ASP A 186 -1.02 46.13 17.78
CA ASP A 186 -0.94 46.68 16.41
C ASP A 186 -0.83 45.55 15.35
N VAL A 187 -1.70 44.53 15.43
CA VAL A 187 -1.82 43.47 14.45
C VAL A 187 -2.38 44.09 13.17
N PRO A 188 -1.64 44.06 12.05
CA PRO A 188 -2.12 44.64 10.81
C PRO A 188 -3.46 44.02 10.42
N ALA A 189 -4.48 44.86 10.23
CA ALA A 189 -5.78 44.39 9.80
C ALA A 189 -5.65 43.63 8.47
N LEU A 190 -6.32 42.48 8.38
CA LEU A 190 -6.38 41.72 7.14
C LEU A 190 -7.14 42.54 6.10
N GLU A 191 -6.41 43.10 5.12
CA GLU A 191 -7.03 43.83 4.04
C GLU A 191 -7.98 42.91 3.26
N GLY A 192 -9.24 43.34 3.09
CA GLY A 192 -10.26 42.56 2.38
C GLY A 192 -9.84 42.18 0.95
N GLY A 193 -8.93 42.93 0.33
CA GLY A 193 -8.31 42.59 -0.95
C GLY A 193 -7.40 41.36 -0.88
N SER A 194 -6.47 41.33 0.08
CA SER A 194 -5.56 40.19 0.33
C SER A 194 -6.33 38.91 0.68
N LEU A 195 -7.38 39.05 1.51
CA LEU A 195 -8.28 37.95 1.86
C LEU A 195 -8.95 37.36 0.62
N ARG A 196 -9.58 38.21 -0.21
CA ARG A 196 -10.24 37.76 -1.45
C ARG A 196 -9.26 37.14 -2.42
N GLN A 197 -8.05 37.70 -2.56
CA GLN A 197 -7.02 37.19 -3.44
C GLN A 197 -6.59 35.77 -3.04
N THR A 198 -6.27 35.56 -1.76
CA THR A 198 -5.86 34.25 -1.23
C THR A 198 -6.96 33.20 -1.43
N LEU A 199 -8.20 33.52 -1.04
CA LEU A 199 -9.34 32.60 -1.18
C LEU A 199 -9.65 32.28 -2.65
N SER A 200 -9.57 33.28 -3.54
CA SER A 200 -9.80 33.08 -4.98
C SER A 200 -8.70 32.21 -5.60
N GLY A 201 -7.45 32.39 -5.19
CA GLY A 201 -6.33 31.55 -5.62
C GLY A 201 -6.49 30.10 -5.19
N VAL A 202 -6.83 29.87 -3.91
CA VAL A 202 -7.12 28.52 -3.39
C VAL A 202 -8.29 27.88 -4.14
N LYS A 203 -9.38 28.62 -4.35
CA LYS A 203 -10.54 28.14 -5.11
C LYS A 203 -10.16 27.72 -6.53
N ALA A 204 -9.42 28.57 -7.25
CA ALA A 204 -9.02 28.28 -8.63
C ALA A 204 -8.14 27.02 -8.71
N ALA A 205 -7.19 26.85 -7.78
CA ALA A 205 -6.36 25.65 -7.72
C ALA A 205 -7.18 24.38 -7.44
N LEU A 206 -8.19 24.45 -6.58
CA LEU A 206 -9.10 23.33 -6.30
C LEU A 206 -10.01 23.03 -7.50
N ASP A 207 -10.54 24.04 -8.18
CA ASP A 207 -11.36 23.86 -9.38
C ASP A 207 -10.55 23.16 -10.51
N GLU A 208 -9.28 23.52 -10.67
CA GLU A 208 -8.37 22.86 -11.63
C GLU A 208 -8.16 21.37 -11.28
N LEU A 209 -7.96 21.06 -9.99
CA LEU A 209 -7.84 19.68 -9.52
C LEU A 209 -9.11 18.86 -9.80
N ILE A 210 -10.28 19.45 -9.54
CA ILE A 210 -11.59 18.81 -9.79
C ILE A 210 -11.80 18.58 -11.28
N GLY A 211 -11.50 19.57 -12.13
CA GLY A 211 -11.65 19.47 -13.58
C GLY A 211 -10.81 18.35 -14.21
N ASN A 212 -9.63 18.08 -13.64
CA ASN A 212 -8.72 17.03 -14.12
C ASN A 212 -9.08 15.61 -13.64
N TYR A 213 -10.03 15.45 -12.72
CA TYR A 213 -10.38 14.16 -12.13
C TYR A 213 -10.91 13.14 -13.15
N ASN A 214 -11.79 13.58 -14.06
CA ASN A 214 -12.47 12.69 -15.01
C ASN A 214 -11.50 11.98 -15.97
N ALA A 215 -10.45 12.67 -16.43
CA ALA A 215 -9.43 12.08 -17.28
C ALA A 215 -8.59 11.03 -16.52
N ALA A 216 -8.32 11.28 -15.24
CA ALA A 216 -7.57 10.36 -14.39
C ALA A 216 -8.40 9.13 -13.99
N ALA A 217 -9.72 9.26 -13.79
CA ALA A 217 -10.61 8.14 -13.46
C ALA A 217 -10.68 7.10 -14.61
N VAL A 218 -10.85 7.57 -15.85
CA VAL A 218 -10.86 6.71 -17.05
C VAL A 218 -9.55 5.92 -17.21
N LEU A 219 -8.41 6.52 -16.88
CA LEU A 219 -7.11 5.85 -16.94
C LEU A 219 -6.91 4.82 -15.82
N ARG A 220 -7.66 4.94 -14.72
CA ARG A 220 -7.51 4.12 -13.51
C ARG A 220 -8.44 2.92 -13.51
N GLU A 221 -9.70 3.16 -13.83
CA GLU A 221 -10.77 2.14 -13.81
C GLU A 221 -10.96 1.49 -15.19
N GLY A 222 -10.36 2.07 -16.23
CA GLY A 222 -10.62 1.66 -17.61
C GLY A 222 -11.94 2.23 -18.11
N ILE A 223 -12.43 1.66 -19.22
CA ILE A 223 -13.73 2.02 -19.79
C ILE A 223 -14.59 0.77 -19.74
N ASP A 224 -15.71 0.85 -19.00
CA ASP A 224 -16.74 -0.18 -19.06
C ASP A 224 -17.31 -0.25 -20.48
N CYS A 225 -17.05 -1.37 -21.15
CA CYS A 225 -17.46 -1.60 -22.52
C CYS A 225 -18.39 -2.80 -22.60
N ALA A 226 -19.60 -2.57 -23.11
CA ALA A 226 -20.56 -3.63 -23.38
C ALA A 226 -20.49 -4.07 -24.85
N ILE A 227 -20.25 -5.35 -25.10
CA ILE A 227 -20.38 -5.95 -26.44
C ILE A 227 -21.83 -6.38 -26.65
N VAL A 228 -22.61 -5.56 -27.35
CA VAL A 228 -24.04 -5.79 -27.59
C VAL A 228 -24.30 -6.30 -29.01
N GLY A 229 -25.16 -7.30 -29.15
CA GLY A 229 -25.51 -7.85 -30.46
C GLY A 229 -26.47 -9.03 -30.37
N ARG A 230 -27.12 -9.36 -31.49
CA ARG A 230 -28.08 -10.48 -31.61
C ARG A 230 -27.46 -11.83 -31.18
N PRO A 231 -28.27 -12.85 -30.82
CA PRO A 231 -27.77 -14.21 -30.65
C PRO A 231 -26.92 -14.64 -31.87
N ASN A 232 -25.81 -15.33 -31.63
CA ASN A 232 -24.85 -15.79 -32.66
C ASN A 232 -24.17 -14.69 -33.51
N ALA A 233 -24.22 -13.42 -33.09
CA ALA A 233 -23.53 -12.32 -33.79
C ALA A 233 -21.99 -12.30 -33.62
N GLY A 234 -21.37 -13.39 -33.13
CA GLY A 234 -19.92 -13.45 -32.93
C GLY A 234 -19.37 -12.68 -31.72
N LYS A 235 -20.23 -12.27 -30.76
CA LYS A 235 -19.82 -11.50 -29.56
C LYS A 235 -18.68 -12.16 -28.79
N SER A 236 -18.80 -13.45 -28.50
CA SER A 236 -17.78 -14.21 -27.76
C SER A 236 -16.49 -14.39 -28.56
N THR A 237 -16.59 -14.54 -29.88
CA THR A 237 -15.43 -14.59 -30.78
C THR A 237 -14.68 -13.26 -30.77
N LEU A 238 -15.39 -12.12 -30.85
CA LEU A 238 -14.79 -10.80 -30.75
C LEU A 238 -14.10 -10.59 -29.39
N LEU A 239 -14.72 -11.02 -28.29
CA LEU A 239 -14.14 -10.94 -26.95
C LEU A 239 -12.82 -11.73 -26.85
N ASN A 240 -12.78 -12.97 -27.35
CA ASN A 240 -11.57 -13.79 -27.34
C ASN A 240 -10.46 -13.20 -28.22
N LEU A 241 -10.82 -12.63 -29.38
CA LEU A 241 -9.86 -11.93 -30.26
C LEU A 241 -9.27 -10.68 -29.60
N LEU A 242 -10.09 -9.89 -28.90
CA LEU A 242 -9.63 -8.71 -28.17
C LEU A 242 -8.80 -9.07 -26.93
N ALA A 243 -9.12 -10.19 -26.26
CA ALA A 243 -8.38 -10.67 -25.10
C ALA A 243 -7.03 -11.31 -25.48
N GLY A 244 -6.88 -11.79 -26.71
CA GLY A 244 -5.67 -12.49 -27.17
C GLY A 244 -5.52 -13.92 -26.64
N PHE A 245 -6.53 -14.42 -25.93
CA PHE A 245 -6.66 -15.81 -25.45
C PHE A 245 -8.15 -16.15 -25.22
N ASP A 246 -8.50 -17.43 -25.23
CA ASP A 246 -9.88 -17.89 -25.07
C ASP A 246 -10.38 -17.72 -23.62
N ARG A 247 -10.91 -16.53 -23.33
CA ARG A 247 -11.47 -16.18 -22.02
C ARG A 247 -12.91 -16.67 -21.84
N ALA A 248 -13.68 -16.79 -22.92
CA ALA A 248 -15.04 -17.33 -22.91
C ALA A 248 -15.11 -18.66 -23.69
N ILE A 249 -15.72 -19.68 -23.10
CA ILE A 249 -15.97 -20.97 -23.78
C ILE A 249 -17.02 -20.75 -24.86
N VAL A 250 -16.61 -20.80 -26.13
CA VAL A 250 -17.52 -20.69 -27.28
C VAL A 250 -17.96 -22.10 -27.69
N THR A 251 -19.26 -22.40 -27.56
CA THR A 251 -19.86 -23.61 -28.14
C THR A 251 -20.94 -23.22 -29.15
N PRO A 252 -21.21 -24.06 -30.17
CA PRO A 252 -22.30 -23.82 -31.13
C PRO A 252 -23.71 -24.00 -30.54
N ILE A 253 -23.84 -24.36 -29.26
CA ILE A 253 -25.13 -24.54 -28.57
C ILE A 253 -25.53 -23.19 -27.93
N ALA A 254 -26.73 -22.70 -28.24
CA ALA A 254 -27.25 -21.46 -27.67
C ALA A 254 -27.35 -21.55 -26.13
N GLY A 255 -26.84 -20.54 -25.42
CA GLY A 255 -26.98 -20.42 -23.95
C GLY A 255 -25.83 -21.00 -23.12
N THR A 256 -24.70 -21.40 -23.72
CA THR A 256 -23.58 -22.04 -22.98
C THR A 256 -22.41 -21.10 -22.66
N THR A 257 -22.56 -19.78 -22.83
CA THR A 257 -21.52 -18.84 -22.40
C THR A 257 -21.49 -18.83 -20.88
N ARG A 258 -20.40 -19.33 -20.28
CA ARG A 258 -20.05 -19.08 -18.88
C ARG A 258 -19.01 -17.97 -18.86
N ASP A 259 -19.27 -16.97 -18.05
CA ASP A 259 -18.45 -15.77 -17.86
C ASP A 259 -17.15 -16.09 -17.11
#